data_AF-A0A1N7M5F8-F1
#
_entry.id   AF-A0A1N7M5F8-F1
#
_cell.length_a   1.000
_cell.length_b   1.000
_cell.length_c   1.000
_cell.angle_alpha   90.00
_cell.angle_beta   90.00
_cell.angle_gamma   90.00
#
_symmetry.space_group_name_H-M   'P 1'
#
loop_
_entity.id
_entity.type
_entity.pdbx_description
1 polymer ?
#
loop_
_entity_poly.entity_id
_entity_poly.type
_entity_poly.pdbx_seq_one_letter_code
_entity_poly.pdbx_strand_id
1 'polypeptide(L)' 'MRLKLDVSTREWRAAIYCLERRVNELRMKVREGDRKGRGVERYLRELSLLELVLLQVNKLDSHNRDHHPYQKKAVDKK' A
#
# COMPACT_ATOMS: atom_id res chain seq x y z
N MET A 1 -12.53 -21.73 2.61
CA MET A 1 -13.32 -20.54 2.99
C MET A 1 -12.68 -19.33 2.29
N ARG A 2 -13.35 -18.70 1.31
CA ARG A 2 -12.85 -17.47 0.66
C ARG A 2 -13.54 -16.28 1.33
N LEU A 3 -12.80 -15.53 2.14
CA LEU A 3 -13.28 -14.29 2.73
C LEU A 3 -13.37 -13.23 1.62
N LYS A 4 -14.58 -12.90 1.18
CA LYS A 4 -14.81 -11.69 0.38
C LYS A 4 -14.93 -10.52 1.35
N LEU A 5 -13.87 -9.72 1.42
CA LEU A 5 -13.92 -8.42 2.06
C LEU A 5 -14.55 -7.46 1.05
N ASP A 6 -15.77 -7.00 1.34
CA ASP A 6 -16.44 -5.98 0.55
C ASP A 6 -15.95 -4.62 1.04
N VAL A 7 -14.92 -4.10 0.38
CA VAL A 7 -14.23 -2.86 0.77
C VAL A 7 -14.48 -1.83 -0.32
N SER A 8 -14.99 -0.66 0.05
CA SER A 8 -15.16 0.42 -0.92
C SER A 8 -13.80 0.90 -1.44
N THR A 9 -13.77 1.48 -2.64
CA THR A 9 -12.55 2.09 -3.20
C THR A 9 -11.94 3.13 -2.26
N ARG A 10 -12.77 3.85 -1.48
CA ARG A 10 -12.32 4.84 -0.51
C ARG A 10 -11.62 4.19 0.68
N GLU A 11 -12.21 3.15 1.25
CA GLU A 11 -11.61 2.38 2.35
C GLU A 11 -10.32 1.68 1.90
N TRP A 12 -10.29 1.16 0.67
CA TRP A 12 -9.11 0.58 0.07
C TRP A 12 -7.95 1.58 -0.04
N ARG A 13 -8.22 2.77 -0.60
CA ARG A 13 -7.22 3.85 -0.67
C ARG A 13 -6.76 4.32 0.71
N ALA A 14 -7.67 4.40 1.67
CA ALA A 14 -7.33 4.77 3.04
C ALA A 14 -6.41 3.72 3.70
N ALA A 15 -6.67 2.43 3.46
CA ALA A 15 -5.82 1.34 3.95
C ALA A 15 -4.40 1.42 3.35
N ILE A 16 -4.29 1.63 2.03
CA ILE A 16 -2.99 1.82 1.35
C ILE A 16 -2.24 3.00 1.97
N TYR A 17 -2.91 4.15 2.11
CA TYR A 17 -2.31 5.35 2.69
C TYR A 17 -1.80 5.11 4.12
N CYS A 18 -2.55 4.38 4.95
CA CYS A 18 -2.12 4.02 6.31
C CYS A 18 -0.86 3.14 6.30
N LEU A 19 -0.77 2.17 5.37
CA LEU A 19 0.41 1.31 5.23
C LEU A 19 1.64 2.12 4.78
N GLU A 20 1.50 2.98 3.78
CA GLU A 20 2.57 3.85 3.28
C GLU A 20 3.08 4.80 4.38
N ARG A 21 2.15 5.42 5.12
CA ARG A 21 2.49 6.26 6.27
C ARG A 21 3.31 5.47 7.29
N ARG A 22 2.91 4.24 7.62
CA ARG A 22 3.62 3.41 8.59
C ARG A 22 5.04 3.04 8.12
N VAL A 23 5.20 2.73 6.85
CA VAL A 23 6.52 2.49 6.24
C VAL A 23 7.43 3.71 6.41
N ASN A 24 6.92 4.91 6.15
CA ASN A 24 7.68 6.14 6.34
C ASN A 24 8.07 6.37 7.81
N GLU A 25 7.16 6.12 8.76
CA GLU A 25 7.46 6.20 10.19
C GLU A 25 8.58 5.23 10.60
N LEU A 26 8.56 4.00 10.11
CA LEU A 26 9.60 3.00 10.40
C LEU A 26 10.95 3.40 9.81
N ARG A 27 10.98 3.92 8.57
CA ARG A 27 12.21 4.44 7.95
C ARG A 27 12.81 5.60 8.75
N MET A 28 11.98 6.46 9.35
CA MET A 28 12.45 7.51 10.25
C MET A 28 13.04 6.92 11.54
N LYS A 29 12.40 5.92 12.14
CA LYS A 29 12.87 5.27 13.37
C LYS A 29 14.18 4.52 13.17
N VAL A 30 14.34 3.83 12.03
CA VAL A 30 15.61 3.18 11.66
C VAL A 30 16.71 4.24 11.56
N ARG A 31 16.52 5.28 10.75
CA ARG A 31 17.51 6.37 10.60
C ARG A 31 17.90 7.00 11.93
N GLU A 32 16.92 7.28 12.79
CA GLU A 32 17.18 7.87 14.10
C GLU A 32 17.86 6.89 15.07
N GLY A 33 17.55 5.60 14.98
CA GLY A 33 18.21 4.54 15.73
C GLY A 33 19.67 4.39 15.33
N ASP A 34 19.95 4.33 14.03
CA ASP A 34 21.31 4.26 13.47
C ASP A 34 22.13 5.47 13.89
N ARG A 35 21.56 6.68 13.79
CA ARG A 35 22.21 7.93 14.22
C ARG A 35 22.58 7.94 15.71
N LYS A 36 21.82 7.22 16.54
CA LYS A 36 21.99 7.17 18.00
C LYS A 36 22.67 5.89 18.50
N GLY A 37 23.06 4.97 17.61
CA GLY A 37 23.59 3.65 17.99
C GLY A 37 22.59 2.78 18.79
N ARG A 38 21.29 2.92 18.53
CA ARG A 38 20.24 2.12 19.18
C ARG A 38 19.86 0.94 18.30
N GLY A 39 19.42 -0.17 18.90
CA GLY A 39 18.89 -1.32 18.17
C GLY A 39 17.70 -0.95 17.28
N VAL A 40 17.77 -1.35 16.01
CA VAL A 40 16.76 -1.07 14.96
C VAL A 40 16.15 -2.35 14.37
N GLU A 41 16.57 -3.52 14.83
CA GLU A 41 16.23 -4.84 14.27
C GLU A 41 14.71 -5.05 14.21
N ARG A 42 14.00 -4.63 15.26
CA ARG A 42 12.53 -4.71 15.30
C ARG A 42 11.88 -3.85 14.21
N TYR A 43 12.38 -2.64 13.99
CA TYR A 43 11.85 -1.73 12.97
C TYR A 43 12.17 -2.22 11.57
N LEU A 44 13.38 -2.74 11.35
CA LEU A 44 13.78 -3.37 10.09
C LEU A 44 12.89 -4.57 9.76
N ARG A 45 12.65 -5.46 10.73
CA ARG A 45 11.77 -6.62 10.54
C ARG A 45 10.33 -6.21 10.18
N GLU A 46 9.78 -5.21 10.88
CA GLU A 46 8.45 -4.68 10.57
C GLU A 46 8.40 -4.02 9.19
N LEU A 47 9.45 -3.26 8.85
CA LEU A 47 9.57 -2.57 7.57
C LEU A 47 9.59 -3.56 6.39
N SER A 48 10.41 -4.62 6.47
CA SER A 48 10.48 -5.64 5.42
C SER A 48 9.14 -6.34 5.18
N LEU A 49 8.38 -6.60 6.25
CA LEU A 49 7.04 -7.20 6.14
C LEU A 49 6.05 -6.23 5.47
N LEU A 50 6.05 -4.96 5.88
CA LEU A 50 5.15 -3.96 5.32
C LEU A 50 5.46 -3.62 3.87
N GLU A 51 6.73 -3.60 3.47
CA GLU A 51 7.13 -3.40 2.07
C GLU A 51 6.64 -4.56 1.18
N LEU A 52 6.68 -5.80 1.68
CA LEU A 52 6.13 -6.96 0.99
C LEU A 52 4.60 -6.89 0.87
N VAL A 53 3.91 -6.47 1.94
CA VAL A 53 2.46 -6.25 1.91
C VAL A 53 2.10 -5.17 0.89
N LEU A 54 2.77 -4.02 0.90
CA LEU A 54 2.53 -2.94 -0.06
C LEU A 54 2.79 -3.40 -1.50
N LEU A 55 3.83 -4.19 -1.75
CA LEU A 55 4.09 -4.76 -3.07
C LEU A 55 2.93 -5.63 -3.55
N GLN A 56 2.38 -6.49 -2.69
CA GLN A 56 1.23 -7.33 -3.04
C GLN A 56 -0.04 -6.51 -3.24
N VAL A 57 -0.29 -5.53 -2.37
CA VAL A 57 -1.44 -4.63 -2.46
C VAL A 57 -1.39 -3.82 -3.76
N ASN A 58 -0.23 -3.29 -4.13
CA ASN A 58 -0.05 -2.53 -5.38
C ASN A 58 -0.24 -3.40 -6.63
N LYS A 59 0.20 -4.66 -6.61
CA LYS A 59 -0.09 -5.61 -7.70
C LYS A 59 -1.59 -5.87 -7.84
N LEU A 60 -2.31 -6.01 -6.73
CA LEU A 60 -3.76 -6.17 -6.74
C LEU A 60 -4.47 -4.90 -7.23
N ASP A 61 -3.98 -3.72 -6.83
CA ASP A 61 -4.52 -2.43 -7.27
C ASP A 61 -4.33 -2.21 -8.77
N SER A 62 -3.16 -2.55 -9.34
CA SER A 62 -2.92 -2.46 -10.79
C SER A 62 -3.85 -3.38 -11.58
N HIS A 63 -4.02 -4.63 -11.13
CA HIS A 63 -4.96 -5.57 -11.76
C HIS A 63 -6.42 -5.09 -11.70
N ASN A 64 -6.82 -4.40 -10.63
CA ASN A 64 -8.16 -3.81 -10.52
C ASN A 64 -8.35 -2.59 -11.42
N ARG A 65 -7.31 -1.79 -11.66
CA ARG A 65 -7.36 -0.66 -12.61
C ARG A 65 -7.45 -1.12 -14.06
N ASP A 66 -6.77 -2.21 -14.40
CA ASP A 66 -6.80 -2.80 -15.75
C ASP A 66 -8.15 -3.49 -16.07
N HIS A 67 -8.93 -3.83 -15.04
CA HIS A 67 -10.27 -4.43 -15.16
C HIS A 67 -11.43 -3.43 -15.07
N HIS A 68 -11.21 -2.13 -15.32
CA HIS A 68 -12.28 -1.16 -15.46
C HIS A 68 -12.70 -1.03 -16.96
N PRO A 69 -13.77 -1.70 -17.44
CA PRO A 69 -14.23 -1.60 -18.83
C PRO A 69 -14.91 -0.26 -19.18
N TYR A 70 -14.87 0.74 -18.31
CA TYR A 70 -15.53 2.04 -18.53
C TYR A 70 -14.52 3.13 -18.90
N GLN A 71 -13.82 2.92 -20.02
CA GLN A 71 -13.30 4.01 -20.87
C GLN A 71 -13.73 3.86 -22.34
N LYS A 72 -14.75 3.04 -22.63
CA LYS A 72 -15.50 3.13 -23.89
C LYS A 72 -16.88 3.71 -23.61
N LYS A 73 -17.00 5.04 -23.75
CA LYS A 73 -18.17 5.78 -24.31
C LYS A 73 -18.14 7.24 -23.87
N ALA A 74 -17.58 8.07 -24.76
CA ALA A 74 -17.84 9.50 -24.99
C ALA A 74 -16.60 9.99 -25.76
N VAL A 75 -16.64 10.39 -27.02
CA VAL A 75 -17.63 11.20 -27.72
C VAL A 75 -17.55 10.89 -29.22
N ASP A 76 -18.53 10.17 -29.76
CA ASP A 76 -19.04 10.47 -31.09
C ASP A 76 -20.06 11.60 -30.92
N LYS A 77 -19.70 12.78 -31.45
CA LYS A 77 -20.47 14.01 -31.69
C LYS A 77 -19.36 15.04 -32.00
N LYS A 78 -19.12 15.46 -33.23
CA LYS A 78 -20.07 15.90 -34.25
C LYS A 78 -19.33 16.01 -35.59
#